data_AF-A0A1V5T878-F1
#
_entry.id   AF-A0A1V5T878-F1
#
_cell.length_a   1.000
_cell.length_b   1.000
_cell.length_c   1.000
_cell.angle_alpha   90.00
_cell.angle_beta   90.00
_cell.angle_gamma   90.00
#
_symmetry.space_group_name_H-M   'P 1'
#
loop_
_entity.id
_entity.type
_entity.pdbx_description
1 polymer ?
#
loop_
_entity_poly.entity_id
_entity_poly.type
_entity_poly.pdbx_seq_one_letter_code
_entity_poly.pdbx_strand_id
1 'polypeptide(L)'
;MHGLARRILLHLQNKYATIPAMSIAELFLQAMREQGAGDIACARIADGPVGLPFAVSMTIRLSDAVVEEIADEPTYTYFHHYRTVNAFLDQLALKAGLYLQEKGARYIAVAASQSVPAAPGSKATPFDGRYSHKKAAGLAGLGAMGRSNLFLHREWGPRVRLVTVFTDWSELAEIAKPAPGVQSAEAGDLPAQPESSVPTASPELSPRCAACSRCVDSCPAGAIAFSENGPAFDPEKCSAWMKTQYQHIGRGAVCGICMRVCPGRT
;
A
#
# COMPACT_ATOMS: atom_id res chain seq x y z
N MET A 1 -9.86 -1.19 -32.82
CA MET A 1 -9.29 -1.95 -31.69
C MET A 1 -10.15 -1.70 -30.47
N HIS A 2 -10.81 -2.72 -29.90
CA HIS A 2 -11.53 -2.54 -28.62
C HIS A 2 -10.49 -2.56 -27.49
N GLY A 3 -10.26 -1.41 -26.85
CA GLY A 3 -9.29 -1.23 -25.76
C GLY A 3 -9.49 -2.20 -24.60
N LEU A 4 -8.44 -2.40 -23.81
CA LEU A 4 -8.44 -3.32 -22.67
C LEU A 4 -9.57 -2.95 -21.69
N ALA A 5 -9.81 -1.65 -21.47
CA ALA A 5 -10.89 -1.17 -20.62
C ALA A 5 -12.26 -1.56 -21.13
N ARG A 6 -12.50 -1.48 -22.45
CA ARG A 6 -13.81 -1.83 -23.02
C ARG A 6 -14.11 -3.32 -22.89
N ARG A 7 -13.11 -4.19 -23.04
CA ARG A 7 -13.29 -5.65 -22.88
C ARG A 7 -13.55 -6.03 -21.42
N ILE A 8 -12.81 -5.44 -20.49
CA ILE A 8 -13.01 -5.62 -19.04
C ILE A 8 -14.40 -5.14 -18.65
N LEU A 9 -14.77 -3.92 -19.04
CA LEU A 9 -16.04 -3.32 -18.64
C LEU A 9 -17.24 -4.09 -19.19
N LEU A 10 -17.23 -4.44 -20.47
CA LEU A 10 -18.33 -5.20 -21.09
C LEU A 10 -18.44 -6.61 -20.49
N HIS A 11 -17.32 -7.26 -20.20
CA HIS A 11 -17.34 -8.57 -19.54
C HIS A 11 -17.99 -8.48 -18.15
N LEU A 12 -17.61 -7.47 -17.36
CA LEU A 12 -18.15 -7.25 -16.02
C LEU A 12 -19.63 -6.83 -16.08
N GLN A 13 -19.99 -5.87 -16.92
CA GLN A 13 -21.39 -5.44 -17.08
C GLN A 13 -22.29 -6.61 -17.47
N ASN A 14 -21.83 -7.48 -18.39
CA ASN A 14 -22.58 -8.67 -18.78
C ASN A 14 -22.65 -9.71 -17.66
N LYS A 15 -21.57 -9.90 -16.89
CA LYS A 15 -21.49 -10.88 -15.80
C LYS A 15 -22.28 -10.46 -14.55
N TYR A 16 -22.35 -9.17 -14.26
CA TYR A 16 -23.00 -8.60 -13.08
C TYR A 16 -24.36 -7.93 -13.38
N ALA A 17 -24.95 -8.19 -14.54
CA ALA A 17 -26.20 -7.58 -15.00
C ALA A 17 -27.41 -7.78 -14.07
N THR A 18 -27.36 -8.76 -13.15
CA THR A 18 -28.44 -9.10 -12.21
C THR A 18 -28.17 -8.69 -10.76
N ILE A 19 -27.05 -8.01 -10.49
CA ILE A 19 -26.64 -7.47 -9.17
C ILE A 19 -26.98 -5.98 -9.16
N PRO A 20 -27.29 -5.34 -8.00
CA PRO A 20 -27.60 -3.91 -7.95
C PRO A 20 -26.62 -3.11 -8.80
N ALA A 21 -27.12 -2.11 -9.54
CA ALA A 21 -26.34 -1.40 -10.54
C ALA A 21 -25.10 -0.75 -9.89
N MET A 22 -23.95 -1.42 -10.01
CA MET A 22 -22.67 -0.90 -9.56
C MET A 22 -22.32 0.33 -10.39
N SER A 23 -21.78 1.36 -9.75
CA SER A 23 -21.22 2.50 -10.46
C SER A 23 -20.02 2.06 -11.31
N ILE A 24 -19.64 2.89 -12.28
CA ILE A 24 -18.47 2.61 -13.13
C ILE A 24 -17.18 2.49 -12.30
N ALA A 25 -17.09 3.23 -11.19
CA ALA A 25 -15.98 3.18 -10.26
C ALA A 25 -15.96 1.87 -9.45
N GLU A 26 -17.12 1.39 -9.02
CA GLU A 26 -17.25 0.08 -8.36
C GLU A 26 -16.91 -1.07 -9.31
N LEU A 27 -17.35 -0.99 -10.57
CA LEU A 27 -16.98 -1.94 -11.62
C LEU A 27 -15.46 -1.94 -11.86
N PHE A 28 -14.81 -0.77 -11.83
CA PHE A 28 -13.36 -0.69 -11.93
C PHE A 28 -12.66 -1.38 -10.74
N LEU A 29 -13.12 -1.17 -9.50
CA LEU A 29 -12.54 -1.87 -8.35
C LEU A 29 -12.77 -3.38 -8.45
N GLN A 30 -13.97 -3.80 -8.87
CA GLN A 30 -14.29 -5.21 -9.08
C GLN A 30 -13.44 -5.84 -10.17
N ALA A 31 -13.17 -5.11 -11.26
CA ALA A 31 -12.24 -5.54 -12.30
C ALA A 31 -10.87 -5.87 -11.74
N MET A 32 -10.34 -5.00 -10.87
CA MET A 32 -9.02 -5.21 -10.28
C MET A 32 -9.00 -6.41 -9.33
N ARG A 33 -10.10 -6.67 -8.60
CA ARG A 33 -10.25 -7.91 -7.83
C ARG A 33 -10.22 -9.15 -8.71
N GLU A 34 -10.93 -9.14 -9.84
CA GLU A 34 -10.88 -10.26 -10.80
C GLU A 34 -9.50 -10.45 -11.43
N GLN A 35 -8.72 -9.38 -11.55
CA GLN A 35 -7.32 -9.46 -11.97
C GLN A 35 -6.37 -9.97 -10.86
N GLY A 36 -6.87 -10.14 -9.63
CA GLY A 36 -6.15 -10.76 -8.51
C GLY A 36 -5.82 -9.83 -7.34
N ALA A 37 -6.30 -8.58 -7.32
CA ALA A 37 -6.20 -7.75 -6.11
C ALA A 37 -6.97 -8.41 -4.95
N GLY A 38 -6.33 -8.54 -3.78
CA GLY A 38 -6.92 -9.14 -2.59
C GLY A 38 -8.01 -8.25 -1.99
N ASP A 39 -7.61 -7.11 -1.42
CA ASP A 39 -8.53 -6.03 -1.06
C ASP A 39 -8.16 -4.76 -1.82
N ILE A 40 -9.15 -3.91 -2.07
CA ILE A 40 -9.02 -2.67 -2.83
C ILE A 40 -10.00 -1.63 -2.32
N ALA A 41 -9.50 -0.42 -2.12
CA ALA A 41 -10.30 0.73 -1.72
C ALA A 41 -9.67 2.02 -2.22
N CYS A 42 -10.45 3.10 -2.21
CA CYS A 42 -9.99 4.42 -2.62
C CYS A 42 -10.22 5.48 -1.55
N ALA A 43 -9.36 6.48 -1.56
CA ALA A 43 -9.45 7.65 -0.71
C ALA A 43 -9.17 8.92 -1.52
N ARG A 44 -9.82 10.02 -1.15
CA ARG A 44 -9.44 11.36 -1.58
C ARG A 44 -8.32 11.84 -0.68
N ILE A 45 -7.22 12.32 -1.25
CA ILE A 45 -5.99 12.71 -0.55
C ILE A 45 -5.57 14.10 -1.02
N ALA A 46 -5.31 15.01 -0.08
CA ALA A 46 -4.90 16.39 -0.39
C ALA A 46 -3.48 16.49 -0.95
N ASP A 47 -2.59 15.61 -0.50
CA ASP A 47 -1.16 15.60 -0.83
C ASP A 47 -0.77 14.52 -1.85
N GLY A 48 -1.69 14.19 -2.75
CA GLY A 48 -1.42 13.24 -3.83
C GLY A 48 -0.28 13.71 -4.75
N PRO A 49 0.64 12.82 -5.16
CA PRO A 49 1.74 13.19 -6.05
C PRO A 49 1.23 13.87 -7.32
N VAL A 50 1.95 14.91 -7.77
CA VAL A 50 1.62 15.70 -8.97
C VAL A 50 0.18 16.25 -8.99
N GLY A 51 -0.42 16.47 -7.82
CA GLY A 51 -1.75 17.05 -7.66
C GLY A 51 -2.90 16.09 -8.00
N LEU A 52 -2.66 14.77 -7.99
CA LEU A 52 -3.69 13.77 -8.28
C LEU A 52 -4.48 13.43 -7.00
N PRO A 53 -5.79 13.75 -6.92
CA PRO A 53 -6.53 13.79 -5.67
C PRO A 53 -7.04 12.44 -5.17
N PHE A 54 -7.07 11.40 -6.01
CA PHE A 54 -7.57 10.08 -5.63
C PHE A 54 -6.44 9.08 -5.54
N ALA A 55 -6.44 8.28 -4.48
CA ALA A 55 -5.54 7.14 -4.32
C ALA A 55 -6.35 5.84 -4.31
N VAL A 56 -6.05 4.95 -5.24
CA VAL A 56 -6.56 3.57 -5.28
C VAL A 56 -5.50 2.67 -4.68
N SER A 57 -5.78 2.11 -3.51
CA SER A 57 -4.87 1.20 -2.81
C SER A 57 -5.32 -0.24 -3.00
N MET A 58 -4.41 -1.09 -3.45
CA MET A 58 -4.62 -2.52 -3.66
C MET A 58 -3.69 -3.33 -2.76
N THR A 59 -4.17 -4.48 -2.30
CA THR A 59 -3.42 -5.38 -1.42
C THR A 59 -3.28 -6.76 -2.06
N ILE A 60 -2.24 -7.49 -1.65
CA ILE A 60 -2.15 -8.94 -1.85
C ILE A 60 -1.85 -9.59 -0.50
N ARG A 61 -2.68 -10.55 -0.09
CA ARG A 61 -2.44 -11.38 1.09
C ARG A 61 -1.26 -12.30 0.82
N LEU A 62 -0.31 -12.33 1.76
CA LEU A 62 0.82 -13.25 1.72
C LEU A 62 0.37 -14.66 2.14
N SER A 63 1.02 -15.68 1.59
CA SER A 63 0.76 -17.07 1.95
C SER A 63 1.13 -17.32 3.41
N ASP A 64 0.18 -17.82 4.20
CA ASP A 64 0.44 -18.17 5.60
C ASP A 64 1.46 -19.29 5.71
N ALA A 65 1.39 -20.31 4.85
CA ALA A 65 2.37 -21.40 4.83
C ALA A 65 3.80 -20.87 4.65
N VAL A 66 4.00 -19.94 3.72
CA VAL A 66 5.33 -19.33 3.47
C VAL A 66 5.78 -18.45 4.63
N VAL A 67 4.87 -17.66 5.22
CA VAL A 67 5.21 -16.76 6.33
C VAL A 67 5.50 -17.54 7.62
N GLU A 68 4.82 -18.66 7.88
CA GLU A 68 5.06 -19.48 9.07
C GLU A 68 6.41 -20.20 9.05
N GLU A 69 7.04 -20.39 7.90
CA GLU A 69 8.41 -20.90 7.79
C GLU A 69 9.46 -19.92 8.35
N ILE A 70 9.12 -18.64 8.53
CA ILE A 70 10.04 -17.64 9.12
C ILE A 70 10.21 -17.91 10.61
N ALA A 71 11.43 -18.23 11.01
CA ALA A 71 11.81 -18.45 12.40
C ALA A 71 12.72 -17.31 12.90
N ASP A 72 14.00 -17.57 13.11
CA ASP A 72 15.06 -16.64 13.49
C ASP A 72 15.68 -15.89 12.29
N GLU A 73 15.41 -16.34 11.08
CA GLU A 73 15.81 -15.70 9.82
C GLU A 73 14.72 -15.84 8.72
N PRO A 74 14.72 -14.98 7.68
CA PRO A 74 13.88 -15.19 6.49
C PRO A 74 14.21 -16.50 5.78
N THR A 75 13.30 -17.00 4.95
CA THR A 75 13.58 -18.15 4.07
C THR A 75 13.75 -17.73 2.61
N TYR A 76 14.42 -18.57 1.82
CA TYR A 76 14.48 -18.40 0.36
C TYR A 76 13.09 -18.40 -0.28
N THR A 77 12.19 -19.25 0.21
CA THR A 77 10.78 -19.31 -0.20
C THR A 77 10.06 -17.99 0.07
N TYR A 78 10.25 -17.41 1.25
CA TYR A 78 9.69 -16.11 1.59
C TYR A 78 10.24 -14.99 0.71
N PHE A 79 11.55 -14.95 0.48
CA PHE A 79 12.15 -13.97 -0.43
C PHE A 79 11.60 -14.08 -1.86
N HIS A 80 11.46 -15.29 -2.38
CA HIS A 80 10.86 -15.51 -3.69
C HIS A 80 9.41 -15.03 -3.72
N HIS A 81 8.60 -15.43 -2.73
CA HIS A 81 7.19 -15.01 -2.62
C HIS A 81 7.05 -13.49 -2.53
N TYR A 82 7.88 -12.83 -1.72
CA TYR A 82 7.95 -11.38 -1.59
C TYR A 82 8.17 -10.68 -2.94
N ARG A 83 9.14 -11.15 -3.73
CA ARG A 83 9.45 -10.57 -5.05
C ARG A 83 8.32 -10.80 -6.05
N THR A 84 7.77 -12.01 -6.08
CA THR A 84 6.67 -12.35 -6.98
C THR A 84 5.43 -11.52 -6.68
N VAL A 85 5.06 -11.37 -5.41
CA VAL A 85 3.91 -10.55 -5.01
C VAL A 85 4.13 -9.07 -5.34
N ASN A 86 5.33 -8.51 -5.12
CA ASN A 86 5.61 -7.12 -5.50
C ASN A 86 5.51 -6.91 -7.01
N ALA A 87 6.09 -7.80 -7.81
CA ALA A 87 6.00 -7.72 -9.27
C ALA A 87 4.55 -7.83 -9.76
N PHE A 88 3.75 -8.69 -9.14
CA PHE A 88 2.33 -8.82 -9.46
C PHE A 88 1.54 -7.57 -9.09
N LEU A 89 1.80 -6.96 -7.93
CA LEU A 89 1.23 -5.68 -7.53
C LEU A 89 1.58 -4.56 -8.52
N ASP A 90 2.82 -4.48 -8.98
CA ASP A 90 3.23 -3.49 -9.98
C ASP A 90 2.52 -3.72 -11.33
N GLN A 91 2.30 -4.97 -11.73
CA GLN A 91 1.47 -5.30 -12.90
C GLN A 91 0.01 -4.89 -12.74
N LEU A 92 -0.58 -5.09 -11.55
CA LEU A 92 -1.94 -4.62 -11.25
C LEU A 92 -2.03 -3.10 -11.32
N ALA A 93 -1.05 -2.39 -10.74
CA ALA A 93 -0.99 -0.93 -10.79
C ALA A 93 -0.87 -0.42 -12.24
N LEU A 94 -0.07 -1.08 -13.08
CA LEU A 94 0.04 -0.75 -14.50
C LEU A 94 -1.29 -0.98 -15.25
N LYS A 95 -1.96 -2.13 -15.03
CA LYS A 95 -3.27 -2.41 -15.64
C LYS A 95 -4.32 -1.37 -15.24
N ALA A 96 -4.37 -1.02 -13.95
CA ALA A 96 -5.24 0.03 -13.43
C ALA A 96 -4.94 1.38 -14.11
N GLY A 97 -3.67 1.75 -14.19
CA GLY A 97 -3.21 2.96 -14.87
C GLY A 97 -3.61 3.03 -16.33
N LEU A 98 -3.37 1.96 -17.10
CA LEU A 98 -3.77 1.87 -18.51
C LEU A 98 -5.29 2.02 -18.69
N TYR A 99 -6.08 1.42 -17.81
CA TYR A 99 -7.54 1.62 -17.78
C TYR A 99 -7.89 3.10 -17.55
N LEU A 100 -7.30 3.73 -16.54
CA LEU A 100 -7.57 5.14 -16.20
C LEU A 100 -7.17 6.08 -17.35
N GLN A 101 -6.03 5.81 -18.00
CA GLN A 101 -5.59 6.56 -19.17
C GLN A 101 -6.51 6.37 -20.38
N GLU A 102 -7.06 5.17 -20.60
CA GLU A 102 -8.09 4.95 -21.62
C GLU A 102 -9.39 5.73 -21.33
N LYS A 103 -9.65 6.10 -20.06
CA LYS A 103 -10.75 7.00 -19.66
C LYS A 103 -10.43 8.49 -19.77
N GLY A 104 -9.22 8.84 -20.24
CA GLY A 104 -8.77 10.22 -20.34
C GLY A 104 -8.28 10.82 -19.02
N ALA A 105 -8.17 10.02 -17.95
CA ALA A 105 -7.63 10.46 -16.68
C ALA A 105 -6.10 10.38 -16.67
N ARG A 106 -5.45 11.24 -15.89
CA ARG A 106 -4.03 11.11 -15.57
C ARG A 106 -3.88 10.11 -14.44
N TYR A 107 -2.77 9.39 -14.42
CA TYR A 107 -2.43 8.52 -13.30
C TYR A 107 -0.93 8.50 -13.02
N ILE A 108 -0.59 8.07 -11.81
CA ILE A 108 0.76 7.64 -11.46
C ILE A 108 0.70 6.42 -10.54
N ALA A 109 1.42 5.38 -10.93
CA ALA A 109 1.62 4.20 -10.09
C ALA A 109 2.82 4.44 -9.17
N VAL A 110 2.64 4.23 -7.87
CA VAL A 110 3.75 4.14 -6.91
C VAL A 110 4.17 2.67 -6.84
N ALA A 111 5.42 2.38 -7.17
CA ALA A 111 5.94 1.02 -7.19
C ALA A 111 5.92 0.37 -5.79
N ALA A 112 5.51 -0.89 -5.71
CA ALA A 112 5.23 -1.59 -4.45
C ALA A 112 6.43 -1.69 -3.49
N SER A 113 7.65 -1.59 -4.02
CA SER A 113 8.89 -1.73 -3.23
C SER A 113 10.08 -0.99 -3.85
N GLN A 114 9.95 0.31 -4.09
CA GLN A 114 11.04 1.15 -4.59
C GLN A 114 11.40 2.28 -3.62
N SER A 115 12.67 2.33 -3.22
CA SER A 115 13.26 3.53 -2.62
C SER A 115 13.53 4.56 -3.70
N VAL A 116 13.17 5.81 -3.44
CA VAL A 116 13.45 6.95 -4.31
C VAL A 116 14.48 7.80 -3.57
N PRO A 117 15.75 7.82 -4.04
CA PRO A 117 16.79 8.60 -3.39
C PRO A 117 16.42 10.07 -3.30
N ALA A 118 16.83 10.69 -2.20
CA ALA A 118 16.72 12.12 -1.99
C ALA A 118 17.38 12.90 -3.14
N ALA A 119 16.70 13.91 -3.67
CA ALA A 119 17.36 14.91 -4.51
C ALA A 119 18.41 15.66 -3.67
N PRO A 120 19.55 16.08 -4.26
CA PRO A 120 20.55 16.89 -3.55
C PRO A 120 19.90 18.10 -2.85
N GLY A 121 20.16 18.26 -1.55
CA GLY A 121 19.60 19.34 -0.73
C GLY A 121 18.19 19.09 -0.14
N SER A 122 17.55 17.94 -0.44
CA SER A 122 16.27 17.58 0.18
C SER A 122 16.44 16.92 1.55
N LYS A 123 15.40 16.99 2.39
CA LYS A 123 15.32 16.30 3.70
C LYS A 123 15.03 14.80 3.60
N ALA A 124 14.94 14.24 2.39
CA ALA A 124 14.56 12.86 2.19
C ALA A 124 15.67 11.89 2.64
N THR A 125 15.27 10.71 3.12
CA THR A 125 16.18 9.63 3.54
C THR A 125 16.38 8.61 2.41
N PRO A 126 17.43 7.78 2.45
CA PRO A 126 17.60 6.68 1.49
C PRO A 126 16.48 5.63 1.51
N PHE A 127 15.60 5.68 2.52
CA PHE A 127 14.49 4.75 2.72
C PHE A 127 13.15 5.31 2.28
N ASP A 128 13.12 6.54 1.78
CA ASP A 128 11.89 7.18 1.35
C ASP A 128 11.41 6.58 0.02
N GLY A 129 10.11 6.41 -0.09
CA GLY A 129 9.44 6.11 -1.35
C GLY A 129 8.76 7.36 -1.90
N ARG A 130 8.17 7.26 -3.09
CA ARG A 130 7.41 8.38 -3.68
C ARG A 130 6.20 8.79 -2.82
N TYR A 131 5.54 7.82 -2.19
CA TYR A 131 4.44 8.05 -1.27
C TYR A 131 4.29 6.85 -0.33
N SER A 132 3.77 7.06 0.88
CA SER A 132 3.49 5.97 1.82
C SER A 132 2.23 5.19 1.42
N HIS A 133 2.40 3.98 0.88
CA HIS A 133 1.27 3.07 0.63
C HIS A 133 0.41 2.84 1.88
N LYS A 134 1.05 2.78 3.05
CA LYS A 134 0.37 2.56 4.34
C LYS A 134 -0.58 3.71 4.66
N LYS A 135 -0.17 4.95 4.37
CA LYS A 135 -1.01 6.15 4.51
C LYS A 135 -2.24 6.06 3.60
N ALA A 136 -2.03 5.84 2.31
CA ALA A 136 -3.13 5.75 1.34
C ALA A 136 -4.13 4.64 1.70
N ALA A 137 -3.62 3.45 2.06
CA ALA A 137 -4.46 2.32 2.46
C ALA A 137 -5.21 2.56 3.78
N GLY A 138 -4.57 3.24 4.74
CA GLY A 138 -5.20 3.64 6.01
C GLY A 138 -6.34 4.62 5.81
N LEU A 139 -6.12 5.67 4.99
CA LEU A 139 -7.16 6.64 4.63
C LEU A 139 -8.32 6.00 3.85
N ALA A 140 -8.03 4.99 3.02
CA ALA A 140 -9.06 4.20 2.35
C ALA A 140 -9.79 3.23 3.29
N GLY A 141 -9.37 3.13 4.55
CA GLY A 141 -9.97 2.30 5.59
C GLY A 141 -9.74 0.80 5.42
N LEU A 142 -8.62 0.42 4.81
CA LEU A 142 -8.18 -0.98 4.71
C LEU A 142 -7.53 -1.48 6.01
N GLY A 143 -7.15 -0.58 6.92
CA GLY A 143 -6.38 -0.92 8.10
C GLY A 143 -5.71 0.28 8.78
N ALA A 144 -4.72 0.00 9.62
CA ALA A 144 -4.04 0.99 10.45
C ALA A 144 -2.54 0.71 10.53
N MET A 145 -1.76 1.59 11.18
CA MET A 145 -0.34 1.33 11.42
C MET A 145 -0.15 0.34 12.56
N GLY A 146 0.74 -0.63 12.38
CA GLY A 146 1.22 -1.50 13.44
C GLY A 146 2.44 -0.92 14.13
N ARG A 147 2.69 -1.32 15.38
CA ARG A 147 3.88 -0.92 16.16
C ARG A 147 5.20 -1.25 15.45
N SER A 148 5.23 -2.33 14.68
CA SER A 148 6.35 -2.73 13.83
C SER A 148 6.60 -1.83 12.62
N ASN A 149 5.85 -0.73 12.48
CA ASN A 149 5.80 0.11 11.29
C ASN A 149 5.29 -0.63 10.04
N LEU A 150 4.71 -1.81 10.18
CA LEU A 150 3.97 -2.49 9.11
C LEU A 150 2.52 -1.99 9.08
N PHE A 151 1.89 -2.04 7.91
CA PHE A 151 0.44 -1.82 7.81
C PHE A 151 -0.28 -3.06 8.33
N LEU A 152 -1.28 -2.87 9.20
CA LEU A 152 -2.15 -3.93 9.69
C LEU A 152 -3.48 -3.86 8.94
N HIS A 153 -3.66 -4.76 7.98
CA HIS A 153 -4.94 -4.97 7.35
C HIS A 153 -5.98 -5.37 8.40
N ARG A 154 -7.20 -4.85 8.26
CA ARG A 154 -8.32 -5.08 9.21
C ARG A 154 -8.58 -6.56 9.51
N GLU A 155 -8.36 -7.41 8.51
CA GLU A 155 -8.56 -8.86 8.59
C GLU A 155 -7.24 -9.64 8.63
N TRP A 156 -6.30 -9.32 7.73
CA TRP A 156 -5.11 -10.15 7.47
C TRP A 156 -3.88 -9.73 8.28
N GLY A 157 -4.03 -8.74 9.17
CA GLY A 157 -2.92 -8.20 9.96
C GLY A 157 -1.79 -7.70 9.05
N PRO A 158 -0.51 -7.92 9.41
CA PRO A 158 0.62 -7.42 8.62
C PRO A 158 0.94 -8.27 7.39
N ARG A 159 0.22 -9.38 7.14
CA ARG A 159 0.53 -10.34 6.07
C ARG A 159 -0.05 -9.87 4.73
N VAL A 160 0.21 -8.61 4.40
CA VAL A 160 -0.22 -7.99 3.15
C VAL A 160 0.91 -7.19 2.53
N ARG A 161 0.92 -7.14 1.21
CA ARG A 161 1.71 -6.19 0.43
C ARG A 161 0.76 -5.19 -0.20
N LEU A 162 1.24 -3.97 -0.43
CA LEU A 162 0.43 -2.85 -0.90
C LEU A 162 1.01 -2.27 -2.19
N VAL A 163 0.13 -1.73 -3.02
CA VAL A 163 0.47 -0.81 -4.11
C VAL A 163 -0.60 0.28 -4.18
N THR A 164 -0.24 1.43 -4.75
CA THR A 164 -1.15 2.58 -4.85
C THR A 164 -1.02 3.22 -6.21
N VAL A 165 -2.17 3.48 -6.84
CA VAL A 165 -2.28 4.29 -8.05
C VAL A 165 -2.98 5.60 -7.68
N PHE A 166 -2.36 6.73 -8.01
CA PHE A 166 -3.01 8.03 -7.89
C PHE A 166 -3.59 8.46 -9.23
N THR A 167 -4.73 9.14 -9.22
CA THR A 167 -5.43 9.60 -10.43
C THR A 167 -6.36 10.79 -10.16
N ASP A 168 -6.78 11.46 -11.23
CA ASP A 168 -7.82 12.50 -11.24
C ASP A 168 -9.14 12.03 -11.89
N TRP A 169 -9.32 10.72 -12.09
CA TRP A 169 -10.57 10.15 -12.59
C TRP A 169 -11.75 10.46 -11.65
N SER A 170 -12.67 11.32 -12.09
CA SER A 170 -13.67 11.97 -11.23
C SER A 170 -14.73 11.00 -10.72
N GLU A 171 -14.95 9.89 -11.41
CA GLU A 171 -15.89 8.84 -11.04
C GLU A 171 -15.53 8.16 -9.71
N LEU A 172 -14.26 8.24 -9.27
CA LEU A 172 -13.86 7.77 -7.94
C LEU A 172 -14.45 8.62 -6.81
N ALA A 173 -14.94 9.84 -7.07
CA ALA A 173 -15.49 10.72 -6.05
C ALA A 173 -16.67 10.11 -5.27
N GLU A 174 -17.44 9.23 -5.92
CA GLU A 174 -18.62 8.59 -5.32
C GLU A 174 -18.25 7.54 -4.25
N ILE A 175 -17.08 6.91 -4.40
CA ILE A 175 -16.68 5.77 -3.58
C ILE A 175 -15.42 6.04 -2.72
N ALA A 176 -14.70 7.12 -3.01
CA ALA A 176 -13.49 7.48 -2.29
C ALA A 176 -13.81 8.01 -0.90
N LYS A 177 -13.20 7.42 0.13
CA LYS A 177 -13.31 7.95 1.49
C LYS A 177 -12.69 9.34 1.57
N PRO A 178 -13.34 10.32 2.23
CA PRO A 178 -12.72 11.61 2.47
C PRO A 178 -11.55 11.43 3.45
N ALA A 179 -10.40 12.01 3.14
CA ALA A 179 -9.35 12.15 4.15
C ALA A 179 -9.78 13.18 5.21
N PRO A 180 -9.39 12.99 6.49
CA PRO A 180 -9.61 14.00 7.53
C PRO A 180 -9.08 15.36 7.09
N GLY A 181 -9.91 16.40 7.18
CA GLY A 181 -9.54 17.77 6.77
C GLY A 181 -9.72 18.11 5.29
N VAL A 182 -10.18 17.17 4.45
CA VAL A 182 -10.51 17.44 3.03
C VAL A 182 -12.02 17.59 2.89
N GLN A 183 -12.52 18.83 2.89
CA GLN A 183 -13.90 19.12 2.50
C GLN A 183 -14.07 18.89 0.99
N SER A 184 -15.31 18.58 0.57
CA SER A 184 -15.69 18.40 -0.83
C SER A 184 -15.46 19.69 -1.63
N ALA A 185 -14.29 19.82 -2.27
CA ALA A 185 -14.04 20.87 -3.24
C ALA A 185 -14.66 20.48 -4.60
N GLU A 186 -15.37 21.42 -5.22
CA GLU A 186 -15.94 21.27 -6.55
C GLU A 186 -14.84 20.98 -7.60
N ALA A 187 -15.22 20.23 -8.64
CA ALA A 187 -14.34 19.87 -9.74
C ALA A 187 -13.94 21.14 -10.51
N GLY A 188 -12.77 21.71 -10.21
CA GLY A 188 -12.31 22.91 -10.91
C GLY A 188 -10.89 23.37 -10.59
N ASP A 189 -10.48 23.33 -9.33
CA ASP A 189 -9.19 23.93 -8.95
C ASP A 189 -8.16 22.87 -8.57
N LEU A 190 -7.18 22.67 -9.46
CA LEU A 190 -5.93 21.99 -9.16
C LEU A 190 -5.09 22.93 -8.29
N PRO A 191 -4.85 22.65 -7.00
CA PRO A 191 -3.92 23.44 -6.22
C PRO A 191 -2.50 23.30 -6.78
N ALA A 192 -1.77 24.41 -6.76
CA ALA A 192 -0.35 24.46 -7.10
C ALA A 192 0.45 23.42 -6.29
N GLN A 193 1.48 22.86 -6.92
CA GLN A 193 2.34 21.82 -6.37
C GLN A 193 2.81 22.18 -4.94
N PRO A 194 2.56 21.36 -3.91
CA PRO A 194 3.32 21.52 -2.68
C PRO A 194 4.75 21.03 -2.97
N GLU A 195 5.71 21.92 -2.78
CA GLU A 195 7.12 21.57 -2.65
C GLU A 195 7.27 20.41 -1.66
N SER A 196 8.23 19.52 -1.93
CA SER A 196 8.49 18.25 -1.25
C SER A 196 8.40 18.34 0.28
N SER A 197 7.19 18.24 0.80
CA SER A 197 6.90 18.20 2.22
C SER A 197 6.33 16.82 2.48
N VAL A 198 7.09 16.04 3.26
CA VAL A 198 6.70 14.73 3.75
C VAL A 198 5.26 14.82 4.29
N PRO A 199 4.27 14.08 3.75
CA PRO A 199 2.89 14.45 4.01
C PRO A 199 2.37 14.04 5.40
N THR A 200 1.70 14.98 6.05
CA THR A 200 1.51 15.28 7.49
C THR A 200 0.57 14.41 8.33
N ALA A 201 0.25 13.17 7.95
CA ALA A 201 -0.40 12.24 8.88
C ALA A 201 -0.18 10.78 8.48
N SER A 202 0.65 10.06 9.24
CA SER A 202 0.67 8.60 9.22
C SER A 202 -0.65 8.07 9.77
N PRO A 203 -1.17 6.92 9.31
CA PRO A 203 -2.36 6.33 9.92
C PRO A 203 -2.14 6.11 11.42
N GLU A 204 -3.20 6.24 12.20
CA GLU A 204 -3.15 6.01 13.64
C GLU A 204 -2.64 4.60 13.96
N LEU A 205 -2.00 4.48 15.11
CA LEU A 205 -1.58 3.18 15.62
C LEU A 205 -2.82 2.33 15.89
N SER A 206 -2.82 1.10 15.37
CA SER A 206 -3.91 0.16 15.59
C SER A 206 -4.14 -0.03 17.10
N PRO A 207 -5.40 0.01 17.58
CA PRO A 207 -5.72 -0.30 18.98
C PRO A 207 -5.22 -1.69 19.40
N ARG A 208 -5.11 -2.64 18.44
CA ARG A 208 -4.53 -3.97 18.66
C ARG A 208 -3.07 -3.94 19.11
N CYS A 209 -2.36 -2.83 18.87
CA CYS A 209 -0.98 -2.65 19.28
C CYS A 209 -0.83 -1.98 20.65
N ALA A 210 -1.89 -1.41 21.25
CA ALA A 210 -1.79 -0.52 22.42
C ALA A 210 -0.92 -1.09 23.54
N ALA A 211 -1.16 -2.35 23.95
CA ALA A 211 -0.36 -3.04 24.96
C ALA A 211 0.55 -4.16 24.41
N CYS A 212 0.63 -4.34 23.09
CA CYS A 212 1.36 -5.46 22.48
C CYS A 212 2.81 -5.06 22.12
N SER A 213 3.78 -5.85 22.59
CA SER A 213 5.22 -5.67 22.33
C SER A 213 5.85 -6.77 21.48
N ARG A 214 5.12 -7.80 21.04
CA ARG A 214 5.71 -9.00 20.38
C ARG A 214 6.70 -8.70 19.25
N CYS A 215 6.39 -7.72 18.40
CA CYS A 215 7.28 -7.31 17.31
C CYS A 215 8.53 -6.56 17.79
N VAL A 216 8.44 -5.84 18.92
CA VAL A 216 9.58 -5.22 19.61
C VAL A 216 10.47 -6.32 20.15
N ASP A 217 9.88 -7.24 20.93
CA ASP A 217 10.60 -8.29 21.65
C ASP A 217 11.29 -9.29 20.70
N SER A 218 10.71 -9.52 19.51
CA SER A 218 11.23 -10.47 18.52
C SER A 218 12.15 -9.83 17.47
N CYS A 219 12.40 -8.52 17.51
CA CYS A 219 13.19 -7.86 16.47
C CYS A 219 14.69 -8.10 16.71
N PRO A 220 15.39 -8.89 15.85
CA PRO A 220 16.79 -9.19 16.09
C PRO A 220 17.71 -7.97 15.91
N ALA A 221 17.26 -6.99 15.12
CA ALA A 221 17.99 -5.75 14.87
C ALA A 221 17.85 -4.70 15.99
N GLY A 222 16.93 -4.90 16.95
CA GLY A 222 16.54 -3.84 17.90
C GLY A 222 16.02 -2.58 17.22
N ALA A 223 15.41 -2.72 16.03
CA ALA A 223 14.98 -1.62 15.17
C ALA A 223 13.55 -1.13 15.47
N ILE A 224 12.81 -1.84 16.32
CA ILE A 224 11.43 -1.48 16.70
C ILE A 224 11.45 -1.17 18.18
N ALA A 225 10.94 -0.01 18.58
CA ALA A 225 10.80 0.39 19.97
C ALA A 225 9.32 0.52 20.37
N PHE A 226 9.05 0.37 21.65
CA PHE A 226 7.73 0.69 22.21
C PHE A 226 7.58 2.20 22.33
N SER A 227 6.42 2.72 21.93
CA SER A 227 6.07 4.15 22.01
C SER A 227 4.55 4.30 22.09
N GLU A 228 4.10 5.21 22.95
CA GLU A 228 2.68 5.57 23.06
C GLU A 228 2.24 6.51 21.93
N ASN A 229 3.19 7.21 21.30
CA ASN A 229 2.95 8.19 20.23
C ASN A 229 2.96 7.58 18.82
N GLY A 230 2.77 6.26 18.70
CA GLY A 230 2.75 5.53 17.43
C GLY A 230 3.99 4.65 17.18
N PRO A 231 4.20 4.19 15.93
CA PRO A 231 5.32 3.32 15.59
C PRO A 231 6.67 4.04 15.75
N ALA A 232 7.56 3.49 16.56
CA ALA A 232 8.96 3.93 16.66
C ALA A 232 9.84 2.89 15.96
N PHE A 233 10.32 3.22 14.75
CA PHE A 233 11.05 2.29 13.89
C PHE A 233 12.30 2.96 13.29
N ASP A 234 13.43 2.27 13.41
CA ASP A 234 14.71 2.65 12.84
C ASP A 234 14.97 1.88 11.54
N PRO A 235 14.74 2.48 10.36
CA PRO A 235 14.92 1.80 9.08
C PRO A 235 16.38 1.46 8.80
N GLU A 236 17.33 2.24 9.33
CA GLU A 236 18.76 2.05 9.11
C GLU A 236 19.25 0.81 9.85
N LYS A 237 18.91 0.66 11.14
CA LYS A 237 19.22 -0.56 11.90
C LYS A 237 18.61 -1.80 11.27
N CYS A 238 17.34 -1.72 10.86
CA CYS A 238 16.67 -2.83 10.20
C CYS A 238 17.39 -3.24 8.89
N SER A 239 17.69 -2.26 8.03
CA SER A 239 18.38 -2.47 6.77
C SER A 239 19.80 -3.01 6.95
N ALA A 240 20.56 -2.44 7.88
CA ALA A 240 21.93 -2.87 8.19
C ALA A 240 21.96 -4.31 8.71
N TRP A 241 21.03 -4.69 9.59
CA TRP A 241 20.90 -6.07 10.06
C TRP A 241 20.63 -7.03 8.90
N MET A 242 19.64 -6.75 8.05
CA MET A 242 19.33 -7.63 6.91
C MET A 242 20.51 -7.77 5.94
N LYS A 243 21.21 -6.66 5.64
CA LYS A 243 22.38 -6.67 4.74
C LYS A 243 23.57 -7.44 5.30
N THR A 244 23.70 -7.53 6.62
CA THR A 244 24.83 -8.22 7.26
C THR A 244 24.51 -9.67 7.56
N GLN A 245 23.34 -9.96 8.15
CA GLN A 245 22.98 -11.31 8.59
C GLN A 245 22.35 -12.14 7.47
N TYR A 246 21.50 -11.52 6.65
CA TYR A 246 20.71 -12.24 5.64
C TYR A 246 21.18 -11.97 4.22
N GLN A 247 22.44 -11.54 4.03
CA GLN A 247 23.00 -11.30 2.69
C GLN A 247 22.88 -12.53 1.78
N HIS A 248 23.03 -13.72 2.37
CA HIS A 248 22.94 -15.01 1.71
C HIS A 248 21.51 -15.34 1.22
N ILE A 249 20.49 -14.62 1.69
CA ILE A 249 19.08 -14.73 1.28
C ILE A 249 18.65 -13.43 0.64
N GLY A 250 18.51 -13.45 -0.69
CA GLY A 250 17.97 -12.30 -1.41
C GLY A 250 18.78 -11.02 -1.25
N ARG A 251 20.10 -11.13 -1.03
CA ARG A 251 21.03 -10.01 -0.84
C ARG A 251 20.68 -9.12 0.36
N GLY A 252 20.05 -9.69 1.39
CA GLY A 252 19.67 -8.94 2.59
C GLY A 252 18.52 -7.96 2.35
N ALA A 253 17.64 -8.24 1.39
CA ALA A 253 16.49 -7.40 1.07
C ALA A 253 15.25 -7.69 1.94
N VAL A 254 15.26 -8.78 2.73
CA VAL A 254 14.09 -9.24 3.49
C VAL A 254 14.47 -9.75 4.88
N CYS A 255 13.50 -9.70 5.79
CA CYS A 255 13.49 -10.38 7.09
C CYS A 255 12.07 -10.94 7.31
N GLY A 256 11.19 -10.22 8.01
CA GLY A 256 9.78 -10.60 8.16
C GLY A 256 9.40 -11.23 9.50
N ILE A 257 10.33 -11.35 10.46
CA ILE A 257 10.06 -11.91 11.80
C ILE A 257 8.94 -11.14 12.51
N CYS A 258 9.01 -9.79 12.50
CA CYS A 258 7.98 -8.94 13.12
C CYS A 258 6.58 -9.12 12.49
N MET A 259 6.52 -9.45 11.19
CA MET A 259 5.28 -9.78 10.50
C MET A 259 4.74 -11.15 10.95
N ARG A 260 5.63 -12.16 11.02
CA ARG A 260 5.27 -13.53 11.40
C ARG A 260 4.71 -13.60 12.82
N VAL A 261 5.36 -12.97 13.79
CA VAL A 261 4.99 -13.04 15.23
C VAL A 261 3.76 -12.19 15.60
N CYS A 262 3.31 -11.32 14.69
CA CYS A 262 2.19 -10.41 14.97
C CYS A 262 0.87 -11.20 15.10
N PRO A 263 0.13 -11.03 16.20
CA PRO A 263 -1.16 -11.69 16.40
C PRO A 263 -2.32 -10.93 15.74
N GLY A 264 -2.05 -9.82 15.04
CA GLY A 264 -3.06 -8.86 14.58
C GLY A 264 -3.95 -9.32 13.43
N ARG A 265 -3.95 -10.61 13.08
CA ARG A 265 -4.90 -11.22 12.12
C ARG A 265 -6.15 -11.68 12.86
N THR A 266 -7.31 -11.60 12.22
CA THR A 266 -8.58 -12.17 12.73
C THR A 266 -8.76 -13.60 12.28
#